data_AF-A0A6B2XJ48-F1
#
_entry.id   AF-A0A6B2XJ48-F1
#
_cell.length_a   1.000
_cell.length_b   1.000
_cell.length_c   1.000
_cell.angle_alpha   90.00
_cell.angle_beta   90.00
_cell.angle_gamma   90.00
#
_symmetry.space_group_name_H-M   'P 1'
#
loop_
_entity.id
_entity.type
_entity.pdbx_description
1 polymer ?
#
loop_
_entity_poly.entity_id
_entity_poly.type
_entity_poly.pdbx_seq_one_letter_code
_entity_poly.pdbx_strand_id
1 'polypeptide(L)'
;HQDFDLITALPRATAGGLQVLIDGEWTPVEAPDGYTVLNVGMVLERLTGGRARAAVHRVVAAPGQSGGRLSIVQFCHPTPWTVLSTLRGCTADGEADRYPALTAQDLFQRTMYRINRLDSQHTRHTQHARPSRHTRHSQHAAAARP
;
A
#
# COMPACT_ATOMS: atom_id res chain seq x y z
N HIS A 1 3.11 0.92 1.44
CA HIS A 1 2.90 -0.54 1.32
C HIS A 1 3.57 -1.04 0.05
N GLN A 2 3.57 -2.35 -0.19
CA GLN A 2 3.95 -2.93 -1.48
C GLN A 2 2.69 -3.44 -2.18
N ASP A 3 2.68 -3.35 -3.50
CA ASP A 3 1.63 -3.87 -4.37
C ASP A 3 1.71 -5.40 -4.45
N PHE A 4 0.56 -6.09 -4.41
CA PHE A 4 0.51 -7.55 -4.41
C PHE A 4 0.62 -8.14 -5.83
N ASP A 5 0.06 -7.45 -6.81
CA ASP A 5 -0.12 -7.80 -8.20
C ASP A 5 1.19 -8.09 -8.99
N LEU A 6 1.06 -8.30 -10.30
CA LEU A 6 2.20 -8.45 -11.20
C LEU A 6 2.83 -7.09 -11.47
N ILE A 7 2.02 -6.16 -11.97
CA ILE A 7 2.40 -4.77 -12.24
C ILE A 7 1.21 -3.84 -11.97
N THR A 8 1.50 -2.65 -11.47
CA THR A 8 0.53 -1.57 -11.29
C THR A 8 0.86 -0.42 -12.22
N ALA A 9 -0.08 -0.02 -13.07
CA ALA A 9 0.02 1.21 -13.82
C ALA A 9 -0.74 2.34 -13.10
N LEU A 10 -0.15 3.53 -13.06
CA LEU A 10 -0.77 4.75 -12.53
C LEU A 10 -0.86 5.79 -13.65
N PRO A 11 -1.92 5.76 -14.49
CA PRO A 11 -1.98 6.58 -15.70
C PRO A 11 -2.27 8.06 -15.45
N ARG A 12 -2.96 8.39 -14.34
CA ARG A 12 -3.32 9.77 -14.04
C ARG A 12 -3.58 9.99 -12.55
N ALA A 13 -3.08 11.11 -12.04
CA ALA A 13 -3.50 11.69 -10.77
C ALA A 13 -3.76 13.19 -10.96
N THR A 14 -4.69 13.75 -10.19
CA THR A 14 -5.00 15.20 -10.23
C THR A 14 -3.99 16.05 -9.46
N ALA A 15 -3.10 15.42 -8.69
CA ALA A 15 -2.02 16.04 -7.94
C ALA A 15 -0.91 14.99 -7.68
N GLY A 16 0.31 15.47 -7.37
CA GLY A 16 1.47 14.65 -7.04
C GLY A 16 1.37 13.93 -5.69
N GLY A 17 2.50 13.75 -5.02
CA GLY A 17 2.56 13.18 -3.66
C GLY A 17 2.79 11.68 -3.58
N LEU A 18 2.86 10.97 -4.71
CA LEU A 18 3.38 9.60 -4.75
C LEU A 18 4.86 9.60 -4.36
N GLN A 19 5.24 8.72 -3.45
CA GLN A 19 6.61 8.53 -3.01
C GLN A 19 6.96 7.05 -2.98
N VAL A 20 8.17 6.71 -3.40
CA VAL A 20 8.76 5.38 -3.28
C VAL A 20 9.92 5.40 -2.29
N LEU A 21 10.10 4.33 -1.54
CA LEU A 21 11.21 4.18 -0.61
C LEU A 21 12.39 3.56 -1.35
N ILE A 22 13.48 4.32 -1.49
CA ILE A 22 14.73 3.90 -2.14
C ILE A 22 15.84 4.12 -1.12
N ASP A 23 16.61 3.07 -0.80
CA ASP A 23 17.73 3.13 0.14
C ASP A 23 17.41 3.79 1.50
N GLY A 24 16.18 3.64 1.97
CA GLY A 24 15.69 4.20 3.23
C GLY A 24 15.14 5.63 3.11
N GLU A 25 15.19 6.25 1.94
CA GLU A 25 14.71 7.60 1.69
C GLU A 25 13.44 7.63 0.83
N TRP A 26 12.52 8.54 1.16
CA TRP A 26 11.28 8.72 0.41
C TRP A 26 11.51 9.64 -0.77
N THR A 27 11.52 9.06 -1.96
CA THR A 27 11.73 9.77 -3.23
C THR A 27 10.38 10.06 -3.90
N PRO A 28 10.07 11.32 -4.25
CA PRO A 28 8.86 11.65 -4.99
C PRO A 28 8.90 11.07 -6.41
N VAL A 29 7.74 10.63 -6.91
CA VAL A 29 7.60 10.07 -8.26
C VAL A 29 6.49 10.77 -9.01
N GLU A 30 6.85 11.32 -10.17
CA GLU A 30 5.93 11.90 -11.13
C GLU A 30 6.29 11.39 -12.52
N ALA A 31 5.27 10.97 -13.30
CA ALA A 31 5.48 10.60 -14.68
C ALA A 31 5.45 11.86 -15.57
N PRO A 32 6.35 11.99 -16.55
CA PRO A 32 6.25 13.03 -17.56
C PRO A 32 4.96 12.91 -18.39
N ASP A 33 4.56 14.00 -19.05
CA ASP A 33 3.39 14.01 -19.93
C ASP A 33 3.47 12.92 -21.01
N GLY A 34 2.38 12.17 -21.17
CA GLY A 34 2.31 11.04 -22.09
C GLY A 34 2.89 9.72 -21.56
N TYR A 35 3.46 9.72 -20.34
CA TYR A 35 3.97 8.53 -19.67
C TYR A 35 3.13 8.15 -18.46
N THR A 36 3.33 6.94 -17.96
CA THR A 36 2.69 6.44 -16.74
C THR A 36 3.74 5.84 -15.82
N VAL A 37 3.51 5.93 -14.51
CA VAL A 37 4.31 5.18 -13.55
C VAL A 37 3.89 3.72 -13.61
N LEU A 38 4.88 2.83 -13.75
CA LEU A 38 4.70 1.39 -13.65
C LEU A 38 5.43 0.87 -12.41
N ASN A 39 4.68 0.31 -11.46
CA ASN A 39 5.25 -0.36 -10.30
C ASN A 39 5.36 -1.86 -10.54
N VAL A 40 6.42 -2.45 -10.00
CA VAL A 40 6.57 -3.90 -9.84
C VAL A 40 5.79 -4.33 -8.61
N GLY A 41 4.92 -5.33 -8.74
CA GLY A 41 4.24 -5.94 -7.62
C GLY A 41 4.93 -7.21 -7.11
N MET A 42 4.49 -7.71 -5.96
CA MET A 42 5.07 -8.88 -5.28
C MET A 42 5.02 -10.16 -6.13
N VAL A 43 4.04 -10.31 -7.03
CA VAL A 43 4.01 -11.46 -7.96
C VAL A 43 5.22 -11.42 -8.91
N LEU A 44 5.51 -10.27 -9.53
CA LEU A 44 6.64 -10.15 -10.46
C LEU A 44 7.98 -10.26 -9.74
N GLU A 45 8.09 -9.73 -8.51
CA GLU A 45 9.28 -9.96 -7.68
C GLU A 45 9.55 -11.45 -7.49
N ARG A 46 8.50 -12.22 -7.18
CA ARG A 46 8.60 -13.67 -7.02
C ARG A 46 9.04 -14.37 -8.31
N LEU A 47 8.39 -14.05 -9.43
CA LEU A 47 8.68 -14.66 -10.73
C LEU A 47 10.11 -14.35 -11.20
N THR A 48 10.67 -13.20 -10.80
CA THR A 48 12.02 -12.79 -11.18
C THR A 48 13.09 -13.16 -10.16
N GLY A 49 12.76 -13.98 -9.16
CA GLY A 49 13.74 -14.35 -8.12
C GLY A 49 14.26 -13.16 -7.32
N GLY A 50 13.52 -12.05 -7.28
CA GLY A 50 13.90 -10.81 -6.61
C GLY A 50 14.75 -9.84 -7.44
N ARG A 51 14.96 -10.11 -8.74
CA ARG A 51 15.66 -9.18 -9.65
C ARG A 51 14.87 -7.89 -9.90
N ALA A 52 13.55 -7.99 -10.04
CA ALA A 52 12.65 -6.85 -10.05
C ALA A 52 11.98 -6.74 -8.68
N ARG A 53 12.27 -5.69 -7.90
CA ARG A 53 11.80 -5.59 -6.52
C ARG A 53 10.49 -4.82 -6.43
N ALA A 54 9.56 -5.32 -5.61
CA ALA A 54 8.33 -4.62 -5.31
C ALA A 54 8.64 -3.43 -4.41
N ALA A 55 8.50 -2.21 -4.93
CA ALA A 55 8.85 -1.00 -4.19
C ALA A 55 7.83 -0.72 -3.07
N VAL A 56 8.33 -0.40 -1.88
CA VAL A 56 7.48 0.19 -0.84
C VAL A 56 7.15 1.61 -1.26
N HIS A 57 5.87 1.94 -1.37
CA HIS A 57 5.44 3.26 -1.77
C HIS A 57 4.33 3.79 -0.86
N ARG A 58 4.10 5.10 -0.90
CA ARG A 58 3.05 5.80 -0.17
C ARG A 58 2.57 7.00 -0.97
N VAL A 59 1.44 7.56 -0.57
CA VAL A 59 0.98 8.87 -1.03
C VAL A 59 0.90 9.79 0.18
N VAL A 60 1.52 10.95 0.09
CA VAL A 60 1.43 12.02 1.09
C VAL A 60 0.91 13.29 0.41
N ALA A 61 0.15 14.11 1.12
CA ALA A 61 -0.26 15.41 0.59
C ALA A 61 1.00 16.25 0.31
N ALA A 62 1.10 16.82 -0.89
CA ALA A 62 2.21 17.71 -1.22
C ALA A 62 2.13 19.00 -0.40
N PRO A 63 3.27 19.63 -0.04
CA PRO A 63 3.27 20.92 0.62
C PRO A 63 2.44 21.96 -0.16
N GLY A 64 1.51 22.63 0.52
CA GLY A 64 0.64 23.64 -0.12
C GLY A 64 -0.49 23.09 -0.99
N GLN A 65 -0.67 21.77 -1.06
CA GLN A 65 -1.80 21.19 -1.80
C GLN A 65 -3.13 21.52 -1.10
N SER A 66 -3.97 22.31 -1.76
CA SER A 66 -5.35 22.55 -1.34
C SER A 66 -6.32 21.61 -2.05
N GLY A 67 -7.24 20.99 -1.30
CA GLY A 67 -8.28 20.11 -1.86
C GLY A 67 -7.87 18.64 -2.01
N GLY A 68 -8.76 17.84 -2.58
CA GLY A 68 -8.60 16.40 -2.72
C GLY A 68 -7.66 15.99 -3.87
N ARG A 69 -7.11 14.77 -3.77
CA ARG A 69 -6.35 14.12 -4.84
C ARG A 69 -7.14 12.91 -5.34
N LEU A 70 -7.39 12.86 -6.65
CA LEU A 70 -7.97 11.69 -7.31
C LEU A 70 -6.88 11.01 -8.16
N SER A 71 -6.84 9.69 -8.16
CA SER A 71 -5.96 8.91 -9.03
C SER A 71 -6.66 7.67 -9.55
N ILE A 72 -6.32 7.28 -10.77
CA ILE A 72 -6.73 6.00 -11.35
C ILE A 72 -5.52 5.06 -11.26
N VAL A 73 -5.78 3.85 -10.79
CA VAL A 73 -4.77 2.81 -10.63
C VAL A 73 -5.29 1.55 -11.32
N GLN A 74 -4.45 0.92 -12.12
CA GLN A 74 -4.76 -0.33 -12.79
C GLN A 74 -3.80 -1.42 -12.32
N PHE A 75 -4.36 -2.40 -11.60
CA PHE A 75 -3.63 -3.57 -11.13
C PHE A 75 -3.74 -4.69 -12.15
N CYS A 76 -2.62 -5.26 -12.56
CA CYS A 76 -2.57 -6.41 -13.45
C CYS A 76 -2.24 -7.67 -12.63
N HIS A 77 -3.15 -8.64 -12.60
CA HIS A 77 -2.95 -9.88 -11.86
C HIS A 77 -2.92 -11.09 -12.80
N PRO A 78 -2.15 -12.14 -12.47
CA PRO A 78 -2.37 -13.46 -13.05
C PRO A 78 -3.71 -14.03 -12.56
N THR A 79 -4.18 -15.10 -13.20
CA THR A 79 -5.35 -15.83 -12.67
C THR A 79 -5.03 -16.43 -11.30
N PRO A 80 -6.02 -16.57 -10.39
CA PRO A 80 -5.79 -17.05 -9.03
C PRO A 80 -5.08 -18.40 -8.92
N TRP A 81 -5.31 -19.31 -9.86
CA TRP A 81 -4.71 -20.66 -9.91
C TRP A 81 -3.32 -20.70 -10.54
N THR A 82 -2.77 -19.57 -11.00
CA THR A 82 -1.42 -19.52 -11.55
C THR A 82 -0.40 -19.87 -10.46
N VAL A 83 0.43 -20.88 -10.70
CA VAL A 83 1.55 -21.24 -9.83
C VAL A 83 2.69 -20.26 -10.04
N LEU A 84 3.11 -19.61 -8.97
CA LEU A 84 4.22 -18.66 -8.96
C LEU A 84 5.49 -19.37 -8.53
N SER A 85 6.29 -19.79 -9.51
CA SER A 85 7.65 -20.28 -9.32
C SER A 85 8.62 -19.34 -10.04
N THR A 86 9.84 -19.23 -9.53
CA THR A 86 10.86 -18.38 -10.16
C THR A 86 11.12 -18.85 -11.60
N LEU A 87 11.13 -17.89 -12.54
CA LEU A 87 11.32 -18.14 -13.95
C LEU A 87 12.74 -18.65 -14.23
N ARG A 88 12.87 -19.51 -15.24
CA ARG A 88 14.18 -20.01 -15.68
C ARG A 88 15.12 -18.85 -16.02
N GLY A 89 16.35 -18.90 -15.50
CA GLY A 89 17.35 -17.85 -15.70
C GLY A 89 17.20 -16.62 -14.79
N CYS A 90 16.23 -16.63 -13.87
CA CYS A 90 16.12 -15.61 -12.83
C CYS A 90 16.82 -16.00 -11.51
N THR A 91 17.30 -17.22 -11.39
CA THR A 91 18.24 -17.66 -10.34
C THR A 91 19.64 -17.83 -10.93
N ALA A 92 20.68 -17.43 -10.20
CA ALA A 92 22.05 -17.73 -10.58
C ALA A 92 22.35 -19.23 -10.38
N ASP A 93 23.32 -19.75 -11.12
CA ASP A 93 23.73 -21.16 -10.99
C ASP A 93 24.23 -21.44 -9.57
N GLY A 94 23.63 -22.41 -8.90
CA GLY A 94 23.97 -22.80 -7.52
C GLY A 94 23.28 -21.99 -6.42
N GLU A 95 22.51 -20.95 -6.74
CA GLU A 95 21.69 -20.26 -5.74
C GLU A 95 20.35 -20.97 -5.50
N ALA A 96 20.00 -21.12 -4.22
CA ALA A 96 18.69 -21.62 -3.84
C ALA A 96 17.61 -20.58 -4.16
N ASP A 97 16.50 -21.04 -4.73
CA ASP A 97 15.34 -20.18 -4.97
C ASP A 97 14.83 -19.60 -3.63
N ARG A 98 14.88 -18.27 -3.51
CA ARG A 98 14.41 -17.53 -2.34
C ARG A 98 12.89 -17.65 -2.16
N TYR A 99 12.15 -17.94 -3.22
CA TYR A 99 10.70 -17.89 -3.24
C TYR A 99 10.09 -19.29 -3.48
N PRO A 100 9.63 -19.99 -2.43
CA PRO A 100 8.94 -21.26 -2.60
C PRO A 100 7.73 -21.12 -3.53
N ALA A 101 7.44 -22.15 -4.32
CA ALA A 101 6.28 -22.14 -5.20
C ALA A 101 4.97 -22.03 -4.40
N LEU A 102 4.04 -21.20 -4.86
CA LEU A 102 2.65 -21.17 -4.39
C LEU A 102 1.74 -20.49 -5.42
N THR A 103 0.43 -20.64 -5.27
CA THR A 103 -0.52 -20.03 -6.20
C THR A 103 -0.67 -18.53 -5.98
N ALA A 104 -1.08 -17.78 -7.01
CA ALA A 104 -1.39 -16.36 -6.85
C ALA A 104 -2.48 -16.13 -5.78
N GLN A 105 -3.46 -17.03 -5.68
CA GLN A 105 -4.47 -17.02 -4.63
C GLN A 105 -3.86 -17.16 -3.22
N ASP A 106 -2.93 -18.09 -3.02
CA ASP A 106 -2.28 -18.27 -1.72
C ASP A 106 -1.47 -17.03 -1.32
N LEU A 107 -0.78 -16.41 -2.29
CA LEU A 107 -0.03 -15.18 -2.04
C LEU A 107 -0.96 -14.03 -1.66
N PHE A 108 -2.10 -13.90 -2.35
CA PHE A 108 -3.13 -12.91 -2.05
C PHE A 108 -3.67 -13.10 -0.62
N GLN A 109 -4.10 -14.31 -0.28
CA GLN A 109 -4.65 -14.62 1.04
C GLN A 109 -3.64 -14.35 2.17
N ARG A 110 -2.37 -14.72 1.97
CA ARG A 110 -1.29 -14.41 2.94
C ARG A 110 -1.09 -12.91 3.11
N THR A 111 -1.14 -12.15 2.02
CA THR A 111 -0.99 -10.69 2.04
C THR A 111 -2.16 -10.03 2.77
N MET A 112 -3.40 -10.40 2.43
CA MET A 112 -4.60 -9.86 3.08
C MET A 112 -4.65 -10.22 4.57
N TYR A 113 -4.29 -11.45 4.93
CA TYR A 113 -4.20 -11.85 6.33
C TYR A 113 -3.20 -10.98 7.11
N ARG A 114 -2.03 -10.69 6.53
CA ARG A 114 -1.01 -9.82 7.16
C ARG A 114 -1.54 -8.40 7.36
N ILE A 115 -2.17 -7.81 6.35
CA ILE A 115 -2.74 -6.45 6.44
C ILE A 115 -3.80 -6.39 7.54
N ASN A 116 -4.79 -7.29 7.52
CA ASN A 116 -5.88 -7.30 8.50
C ASN A 116 -5.39 -7.54 9.94
N ARG A 117 -4.33 -8.34 10.11
CA ARG A 117 -3.70 -8.57 11.41
C ARG A 117 -3.00 -7.31 11.92
N LEU A 118 -2.29 -6.59 11.06
CA LEU A 118 -1.59 -5.35 11.42
C LEU A 118 -2.61 -4.27 11.84
N ASP A 119 -3.74 -4.15 11.12
CA ASP A 119 -4.82 -3.23 11.48
C ASP A 119 -5.43 -3.56 12.86
N SER A 120 -5.63 -4.85 13.13
CA SER A 120 -6.17 -5.34 14.41
C SER A 120 -5.25 -5.05 15.60
N GLN A 121 -3.92 -5.08 15.39
CA GLN A 121 -2.95 -4.74 16.43
C GLN A 121 -2.86 -3.22 16.65
N HIS A 122 -2.99 -2.41 15.59
CA HIS A 122 -3.01 -0.94 15.69
C HIS A 122 -4.23 -0.43 16.46
N THR A 123 -5.39 -1.06 16.24
CA THR A 123 -6.66 -0.70 16.91
C THR A 123 -6.64 -0.99 18.42
N ARG A 124 -5.91 -2.03 18.86
CA ARG A 124 -5.78 -2.36 20.30
C ARG A 124 -4.88 -1.37 21.05
N HIS A 125 -3.89 -0.77 20.38
CA HIS A 125 -2.99 0.19 21.02
C HIS A 125 -3.61 1.57 21.22
N THR A 126 -4.54 2.00 20.35
CA THR A 126 -5.18 3.32 20.44
C THR A 126 -6.32 3.38 21.46
N GLN A 127 -6.92 2.26 21.84
CA GLN A 127 -8.00 2.22 22.84
C GLN A 127 -7.53 2.41 24.30
N HIS A 128 -6.24 2.23 24.61
CA HIS A 128 -5.72 2.36 25.98
C HIS A 128 -5.21 3.76 26.35
N ALA A 129 -5.29 4.76 25.46
CA ALA A 129 -4.68 6.08 25.65
C ALA A 129 -5.67 7.27 25.80
N ARG A 130 -6.85 7.08 26.40
CA ARG A 130 -7.70 8.23 26.84
C ARG A 130 -8.04 8.12 28.33
N PRO A 131 -7.55 9.03 29.19
CA PRO A 131 -8.12 9.19 30.52
C PRO A 131 -9.45 9.94 30.39
N SER A 132 -10.50 9.39 31.00
CA SER A 132 -11.81 10.00 31.07
C SER A 132 -11.78 11.25 31.96
N ARG A 133 -12.07 12.43 31.40
CA ARG A 133 -12.51 13.58 32.18
C ARG A 133 -14.03 13.72 32.01
N HIS A 134 -14.75 13.29 33.04
CA HIS A 134 -16.13 13.71 33.25
C HIS A 134 -16.14 15.10 33.90
N THR A 135 -16.65 16.10 33.20
CA THR A 135 -17.23 17.29 33.82
C THR A 135 -18.68 17.40 33.35
N ARG A 136 -19.60 17.17 34.28
CA ARG A 136 -21.02 17.47 34.14
C ARG A 136 -21.19 18.98 34.23
N HIS A 137 -21.98 19.58 33.34
CA HIS A 137 -22.86 20.67 33.74
C HIS A 137 -24.15 20.63 32.92
N SER A 138 -25.24 20.46 33.65
CA SER A 138 -26.63 20.49 33.24
C SER A 138 -27.14 21.92 33.04
N GLN A 139 -28.14 22.00 32.18
CA GLN A 139 -28.92 23.16 31.76
C GLN A 139 -29.51 24.00 32.91
N HIS A 140 -29.76 25.29 32.65
CA HIS A 140 -31.01 25.93 33.08
C HIS A 140 -31.48 26.98 32.07
N ALA A 141 -32.73 26.80 31.65
CA ALA A 141 -33.54 27.74 30.89
C ALA A 141 -34.12 28.83 31.81
N ALA A 142 -34.36 30.02 31.27
CA ALA A 142 -35.34 30.96 31.82
C ALA A 142 -35.94 31.82 30.70
N ALA A 143 -37.26 31.76 30.59
CA ALA A 143 -38.08 32.64 29.77
C ALA A 143 -38.86 33.61 30.68
N ALA A 144 -39.16 34.79 30.11
CA ALA A 144 -40.26 35.73 30.39
C ALA A 144 -40.09 36.90 31.40
N ARG A 145 -40.13 38.11 30.80
CA ARG A 145 -40.99 39.29 31.09
C ARG A 145 -40.57 40.30 32.18
N PRO A 146 -41.01 41.58 32.11
CA PRO A 146 -42.30 42.13 31.65
C PRO A 146 -42.42 42.47 30.16
#